data_AF-A0ABD0YJY2-F1
#
_entry.id   AF-A0ABD0YJY2-F1
#
_cell.length_a   1.000
_cell.length_b   1.000
_cell.length_c   1.000
_cell.angle_alpha   90.00
_cell.angle_beta   90.00
_cell.angle_gamma   90.00
#
_symmetry.space_group_name_H-M   'P 1'
#
loop_
_entity.id
_entity.type
_entity.pdbx_description
1 polymer ?
#
loop_
_entity_poly.entity_id
_entity_poly.type
_entity_poly.pdbx_seq_one_letter_code
_entity_poly.pdbx_strand_id
1 'polypeptide(L)'
;MVVLRDGRTIIGYLRSIDQFANLVLHRTIERIHVGKQYGDIPRGVFIVRGENVVLLGEIAKEKEYNLPLKEVSVDDILEAQRREHETKQEQERLLAKALKERGLNYIPDLSHDDMF
;
A
#
# COMPACT_ATOMS: atom_id res chain seq x y z
N MET A 1 5.15 -0.57 11.59
CA MET A 1 4.53 -0.41 10.26
C MET A 1 5.54 0.26 9.35
N VAL A 2 5.62 -0.19 8.11
CA VAL A 2 6.42 0.41 7.04
C VAL A 2 5.51 0.59 5.84
N VAL A 3 5.49 1.78 5.25
CA VAL A 3 4.78 2.05 3.99
C VAL A 3 5.83 2.17 2.89
N LEU A 4 5.62 1.38 1.84
CA LEU A 4 6.54 1.25 0.71
C LEU A 4 6.10 2.08 -0.49
N ARG A 5 7.06 2.34 -1.37
CA ARG A 5 6.94 3.07 -2.65
C ARG A 5 5.81 2.64 -3.57
N ASP A 6 5.48 1.37 -3.53
CA ASP A 6 4.40 0.75 -4.29
C ASP A 6 3.03 0.80 -3.57
N GLY A 7 2.91 1.58 -2.49
CA GLY A 7 1.70 1.70 -1.68
C GLY A 7 1.47 0.54 -0.71
N ARG A 8 2.37 -0.45 -0.65
CA ARG A 8 2.21 -1.61 0.24
C ARG A 8 2.49 -1.25 1.69
N THR A 9 1.69 -1.79 2.59
CA THR A 9 1.88 -1.65 4.03
C THR A 9 2.42 -2.95 4.61
N ILE A 10 3.64 -2.90 5.15
CA ILE A 10 4.28 -4.03 5.83
C ILE A 10 4.25 -3.81 7.34
N ILE A 11 3.79 -4.81 8.08
CA ILE A 11 3.78 -4.83 9.53
C ILE A 11 4.62 -6.00 10.00
N GLY A 12 5.53 -5.77 10.94
CA GLY A 12 6.38 -6.82 11.49
C GLY A 12 7.33 -6.27 12.52
N TYR A 13 8.22 -7.13 13.01
CA TYR A 13 9.21 -6.74 14.01
C TYR A 13 10.49 -6.27 13.33
N LEU A 14 10.85 -5.00 13.54
CA LEU A 14 12.15 -4.48 13.12
C LEU A 14 13.27 -5.20 13.89
N ARG A 15 14.24 -5.73 13.15
CA ARG A 15 15.41 -6.43 13.68
C ARG A 15 16.69 -5.65 13.48
N SER A 16 16.82 -4.98 12.34
CA SER A 16 18.00 -4.19 12.02
C SER A 16 17.62 -3.07 11.06
N ILE A 17 18.37 -1.97 11.16
CA ILE A 17 18.33 -0.80 10.30
C ILE A 17 19.75 -0.31 10.09
N ASP A 18 20.07 0.16 8.90
CA ASP A 18 21.33 0.85 8.60
C ASP A 18 21.13 2.36 8.34
N GLN A 19 22.22 3.08 8.10
CA GLN A 19 22.18 4.53 7.85
C GLN A 19 21.48 4.92 6.54
N PHE A 20 21.24 3.98 5.64
CA PHE A 20 20.52 4.18 4.39
C PHE A 20 19.04 3.77 4.51
N ALA A 21 18.57 3.45 5.72
CA ALA A 21 17.23 2.96 6.01
C ALA A 21 16.89 1.62 5.34
N ASN A 22 17.89 0.77 5.05
CA ASN A 22 17.62 -0.62 4.71
C ASN A 22 17.11 -1.35 5.96
N LEU A 23 15.97 -2.03 5.85
CA LEU A 23 15.26 -2.63 6.99
C LEU A 23 15.27 -4.14 6.89
N VAL A 24 15.56 -4.80 8.01
CA VAL A 24 15.29 -6.23 8.18
C VAL A 24 14.12 -6.39 9.14
N LEU A 25 13.03 -6.95 8.63
CA LEU A 25 11.80 -7.21 9.37
C LEU A 25 11.58 -8.72 9.51
N HIS A 26 11.10 -9.14 10.69
CA HIS A 26 10.81 -10.53 11.00
C HIS A 26 9.33 -10.71 11.41
N ARG A 27 8.76 -11.89 11.11
CA ARG A 27 7.32 -12.20 11.23
C ARG A 27 6.47 -11.10 10.60
N THR A 28 6.77 -10.79 9.34
CA THR A 28 6.07 -9.77 8.59
C THR A 28 4.75 -10.29 8.06
N ILE A 29 3.78 -9.40 8.08
CA ILE A 29 2.53 -9.47 7.33
C ILE A 29 2.49 -8.27 6.38
N GLU A 30 1.90 -8.48 5.23
CA GLU A 30 1.50 -7.42 4.32
C GLU A 30 0.02 -7.16 4.53
N ARG A 31 -0.33 -5.95 4.95
CA ARG A 31 -1.71 -5.54 5.19
C ARG A 31 -2.23 -4.76 4.00
N ILE A 32 -3.30 -5.27 3.38
CA ILE A 32 -3.99 -4.60 2.28
C ILE A 32 -5.23 -3.93 2.86
N HIS A 33 -5.44 -2.65 2.53
CA HIS A 33 -6.61 -1.89 2.94
C HIS A 33 -7.46 -1.57 1.72
N VAL A 34 -8.76 -1.89 1.77
CA VAL A 34 -9.73 -1.56 0.71
C VAL A 34 -10.98 -0.99 1.39
N GLY A 35 -11.20 0.31 1.24
CA GLY A 35 -12.30 1.02 1.90
C GLY A 35 -12.27 0.88 3.44
N LYS A 36 -13.24 0.15 4.01
CA LYS A 36 -13.35 -0.12 5.45
C LYS A 36 -12.92 -1.55 5.84
N GLN A 37 -12.26 -2.25 4.94
CA GLN A 37 -11.83 -3.63 5.12
C GLN A 37 -10.31 -3.72 5.05
N TYR A 38 -9.74 -4.70 5.75
CA TYR A 38 -8.33 -5.03 5.64
C TYR A 38 -8.12 -6.54 5.63
N GLY A 39 -7.04 -6.99 5.01
CA GLY A 39 -6.61 -8.39 5.04
C GLY A 39 -5.11 -8.51 5.17
N ASP A 40 -4.67 -9.52 5.93
CA ASP A 40 -3.27 -9.73 6.29
C ASP A 40 -2.68 -10.95 5.58
N ILE A 41 -1.60 -10.75 4.81
CA ILE A 41 -0.90 -11.80 4.08
C ILE A 41 0.43 -12.09 4.78
N PRO A 42 0.68 -13.31 5.28
CA PRO A 42 1.95 -13.65 5.91
C PRO A 42 3.10 -13.64 4.90
N ARG A 43 4.19 -12.91 5.23
CA ARG A 43 5.40 -12.80 4.40
C ARG A 43 6.67 -13.31 5.08
N GLY A 44 6.67 -13.46 6.41
CA GLY A 44 7.78 -14.10 7.14
C GLY A 44 8.95 -13.15 7.39
N VAL A 45 10.06 -13.32 6.67
CA VAL A 45 11.23 -12.43 6.77
C VAL A 45 11.27 -11.53 5.54
N PHE A 46 11.43 -10.23 5.76
CA PHE A 46 11.38 -9.24 4.70
C PHE A 46 12.57 -8.29 4.81
N ILE A 47 13.27 -8.10 3.70
CA ILE A 47 14.38 -7.16 3.59
C ILE A 47 13.89 -6.04 2.67
N VAL A 48 13.83 -4.82 3.20
CA VAL A 48 13.39 -3.63 2.47
C VAL A 48 14.61 -2.78 2.16
N ARG A 49 14.73 -2.37 0.90
CA ARG A 49 15.75 -1.41 0.49
C ARG A 49 15.29 0.01 0.80
N GLY A 50 16.20 0.84 1.34
CA GLY A 50 15.86 2.12 1.95
C GLY A 50 15.19 3.13 1.03
N GLU A 51 15.52 3.14 -0.27
CA GLU A 51 14.87 4.06 -1.23
C GLU A 51 13.38 3.76 -1.48
N ASN A 52 12.95 2.55 -1.12
CA ASN A 52 11.56 2.11 -1.25
C ASN A 52 10.77 2.37 0.03
N VAL A 53 11.40 2.85 1.11
CA VAL A 53 10.73 3.22 2.35
C VAL A 53 10.27 4.67 2.24
N VAL A 54 9.00 4.92 2.47
CA VAL A 54 8.51 6.30 2.63
C VAL A 54 8.29 6.67 4.07
N LEU A 55 7.68 5.80 4.85
CA LEU A 55 7.57 6.02 6.29
C LEU A 55 7.66 4.72 7.06
N LEU A 56 8.19 4.84 8.27
CA LEU A 56 8.23 3.81 9.28
C LEU A 56 7.67 4.41 10.58
N GLY A 57 6.78 3.67 11.23
CA GLY A 57 6.21 4.04 12.52
C GLY A 57 5.98 2.84 13.42
N GLU A 58 6.18 3.02 14.71
CA GLU A 58 5.80 2.03 15.72
C GLU A 58 4.26 1.93 15.80
N ILE A 59 3.73 0.71 15.95
CA ILE A 59 2.30 0.48 16.13
C ILE A 59 2.01 0.30 17.62
N ALA A 60 1.19 1.17 18.18
CA ALA A 60 0.65 1.01 19.53
C ALA A 60 -0.57 0.07 19.50
N LYS A 61 -0.44 -1.13 20.05
CA LYS A 61 -1.48 -2.18 20.03
C LYS A 61 -2.85 -1.71 20.54
N GLU A 62 -2.87 -0.86 21.56
CA GLU A 62 -4.10 -0.35 22.16
C GLU A 62 -4.96 0.46 21.18
N LYS A 63 -4.30 1.21 20.28
CA LYS A 63 -5.00 2.03 19.29
C LYS A 63 -5.52 1.21 18.12
N GLU A 64 -4.93 0.04 17.87
CA GLU A 64 -5.29 -0.83 16.75
C GLU A 64 -6.68 -1.48 16.95
N TYR A 65 -7.01 -1.87 18.18
CA TYR A 65 -8.33 -2.46 18.51
C TYR A 65 -9.52 -1.51 18.32
N ASN A 66 -9.27 -0.20 18.35
CA ASN A 66 -10.32 0.81 18.23
C ASN A 66 -10.56 1.28 16.79
N LEU A 67 -9.85 0.70 15.82
CA LEU A 67 -10.03 1.07 14.42
C LEU A 67 -11.35 0.49 13.88
N PRO A 68 -12.20 1.28 13.20
CA PRO A 68 -13.46 0.81 12.62
C PRO A 68 -13.24 0.05 11.30
N LEU A 69 -12.27 -0.86 11.28
CA LEU A 69 -11.89 -1.65 10.12
C LEU A 69 -12.29 -3.12 10.30
N LYS A 70 -12.84 -3.72 9.25
CA LYS A 70 -13.26 -5.13 9.25
C LYS A 70 -12.14 -6.01 8.66
N GLU A 71 -11.69 -7.00 9.43
CA GLU A 71 -10.80 -8.04 8.92
C GLU A 71 -11.56 -8.97 7.97
N VAL A 72 -10.99 -9.25 6.80
CA VAL A 72 -11.52 -10.15 5.78
C VAL A 72 -10.46 -11.17 5.35
N SER A 73 -10.87 -12.21 4.64
CA SER A 73 -9.93 -13.23 4.16
C SER A 73 -8.98 -12.66 3.11
N VAL A 74 -7.84 -13.33 2.92
CA VAL A 74 -6.85 -12.96 1.89
C VAL A 74 -7.46 -13.00 0.50
N ASP A 75 -8.35 -13.94 0.22
CA ASP A 75 -9.01 -14.04 -1.08
C ASP A 75 -9.96 -12.86 -1.33
N ASP A 76 -10.82 -12.58 -0.34
CA ASP A 76 -11.79 -11.47 -0.41
C ASP A 76 -11.11 -10.11 -0.60
N ILE A 77 -10.00 -9.85 0.13
CA ILE A 77 -9.31 -8.56 0.04
C ILE A 77 -8.61 -8.39 -1.31
N LEU A 78 -8.05 -9.47 -1.87
CA LEU A 78 -7.40 -9.44 -3.18
C LEU A 78 -8.42 -9.21 -4.30
N GLU A 79 -9.60 -9.82 -4.20
CA GLU A 79 -10.70 -9.55 -5.12
C GLU A 79 -11.22 -8.11 -4.99
N ALA A 80 -11.33 -7.59 -3.77
CA ALA A 80 -11.75 -6.22 -3.52
C ALA A 80 -10.74 -5.21 -4.08
N GLN A 81 -9.44 -5.45 -3.86
CA GLN A 81 -8.35 -4.63 -4.38
C GLN A 81 -8.32 -4.62 -5.91
N ARG A 82 -8.51 -5.79 -6.54
CA ARG A 82 -8.58 -5.90 -8.00
C ARG A 82 -9.72 -5.06 -8.57
N ARG A 83 -10.91 -5.15 -7.98
CA ARG A 83 -12.08 -4.36 -8.39
C ARG A 83 -11.84 -2.86 -8.27
N GLU A 84 -11.24 -2.41 -7.17
CA GLU A 84 -10.91 -0.99 -6.96
C GLU A 84 -9.87 -0.48 -7.98
N HIS A 85 -8.87 -1.31 -8.27
CA HIS A 85 -7.85 -0.95 -9.26
C HIS A 85 -8.44 -0.86 -10.67
N GLU A 86 -9.30 -1.80 -11.08
CA GLU A 86 -9.99 -1.79 -12.36
C GLU A 86 -10.90 -0.55 -12.50
N THR A 87 -11.67 -0.20 -11.46
CA THR A 87 -12.53 0.99 -11.51
C THR A 87 -11.73 2.28 -11.56
N LYS A 88 -10.62 2.38 -10.80
CA LYS A 88 -9.73 3.53 -10.84
C LYS A 88 -9.08 3.71 -12.22
N GLN A 89 -8.59 2.62 -12.81
CA GLN A 89 -8.00 2.65 -14.16
C GLN A 89 -9.02 3.07 -15.23
N GLU A 90 -10.26 2.59 -15.15
CA GLU A 90 -11.29 2.99 -16.10
C GLU A 90 -11.68 4.47 -15.93
N GLN A 91 -11.80 4.95 -14.68
CA GLN A 91 -12.04 6.37 -14.41
C GLN A 91 -10.91 7.27 -14.92
N GLU A 92 -9.65 6.88 -14.69
CA GLU A 92 -8.48 7.61 -15.20
C GLU A 92 -8.47 7.62 -16.73
N ARG A 93 -8.82 6.50 -17.38
CA ARG A 93 -8.92 6.41 -18.84
C ARG A 93 -10.01 7.31 -19.40
N LEU A 94 -11.18 7.36 -18.75
CA LEU A 94 -12.28 8.24 -19.14
C LEU A 94 -11.93 9.71 -18.95
N LEU A 95 -11.30 10.06 -17.82
CA LEU A 95 -10.81 11.41 -17.54
C LEU A 95 -9.76 11.85 -18.57
N ALA A 96 -8.78 11.01 -18.85
CA ALA A 96 -7.73 11.27 -19.84
C ALA A 96 -8.32 11.51 -21.23
N LYS A 97 -9.34 10.73 -21.62
CA LYS A 97 -10.06 10.92 -22.90
C LYS A 97 -10.79 12.26 -22.94
N ALA A 98 -11.54 12.59 -21.89
CA ALA A 98 -12.28 13.85 -21.81
C ALA A 98 -11.37 15.10 -21.81
N LEU A 99 -10.21 15.01 -21.15
CA LEU A 99 -9.20 16.08 -21.16
C LEU A 99 -8.57 16.24 -22.54
N LYS A 100 -8.25 15.13 -23.21
CA LYS A 100 -7.70 15.13 -24.56
C LYS A 100 -8.65 15.76 -25.57
N GLU A 101 -9.95 15.49 -25.47
CA GLU A 101 -10.99 16.13 -26.30
C GLU A 101 -11.06 17.66 -26.10
N ARG A 102 -10.64 18.15 -24.93
CA ARG A 102 -10.54 19.58 -24.61
C ARG A 102 -9.17 20.19 -24.91
N GLY A 103 -8.26 19.45 -25.54
CA GLY A 103 -6.92 19.91 -25.89
C GLY A 103 -5.94 19.95 -24.72
N LEU A 104 -6.28 19.34 -23.58
CA LEU A 104 -5.40 19.22 -22.43
C LEU A 104 -4.70 17.86 -22.45
N ASN A 105 -3.37 17.86 -22.31
CA ASN A 105 -2.62 16.62 -22.12
C ASN A 105 -2.73 16.18 -20.67
N TYR A 106 -3.34 15.02 -20.45
CA TYR A 106 -3.28 14.33 -19.16
C TYR A 106 -1.93 13.61 -19.08
N ILE A 107 -1.02 14.17 -18.29
CA ILE A 107 0.18 13.46 -17.83
C ILE A 107 -0.25 12.83 -16.50
N PRO A 108 -0.56 11.53 -16.45
CA PRO A 108 -0.73 10.88 -15.16
C PRO A 108 0.54 11.13 -14.35
N ASP A 109 0.41 11.51 -13.07
CA ASP A 109 1.56 11.82 -12.22
C ASP A 109 2.61 10.73 -12.39
N LEU A 110 3.80 11.17 -12.80
CA LEU A 110 4.94 10.35 -13.19
C LEU A 110 5.56 9.72 -11.95
N SER A 111 4.93 8.68 -11.44
CA SER A 111 5.54 7.35 -11.36
C SER A 111 4.52 6.39 -10.75
N HIS A 112 4.45 5.15 -11.26
CA HIS A 112 3.87 4.05 -10.48
C HIS A 112 4.58 3.85 -9.13
N ASP A 113 5.73 4.52 -8.96
CA ASP A 113 6.62 4.57 -7.81
C ASP A 113 6.34 5.77 -6.86
N ASP A 114 5.25 6.52 -7.02
CA ASP A 114 4.85 7.59 -6.10
C ASP A 114 3.33 7.55 -5.84
N MET A 115 2.74 6.34 -5.84
CA MET A 115 1.39 6.13 -5.34
C MET A 115 1.40 6.09 -3.80
N PHE A 116 1.51 7.27 -3.20
CA PHE A 116 1.30 7.49 -1.78
C PHE A 116 0.10 8.40 -1.53
#